data_AF-A0A3D4P016-F1
#
_entry.id   AF-A0A3D4P016-F1
#
_cell.length_a   1.000
_cell.length_b   1.000
_cell.length_c   1.000
_cell.angle_alpha   90.00
_cell.angle_beta   90.00
_cell.angle_gamma   90.00
#
_symmetry.space_group_name_H-M   'P 1'
#
loop_
_entity.id
_entity.type
_entity.pdbx_description
1 polymer ?
#
loop_
_entity_poly.entity_id
_entity_poly.type
_entity_poly.pdbx_seq_one_letter_code
_entity_poly.pdbx_strand_id
1 'polypeptide(L)'
;MADFYQTGVITTFHRLKTVGLDRMEQELVEFSRHRRIALVLPITPAELGSPAIQGIMKNLREIPYLNEIVITLGRTAEKEHFLQAREFFSSLPQRHRIIWASGPFLAARYQLLAENDLQVGGD
;
A
#
# COMPACT_ATOMS: atom_id res chain seq x y z
N MET A 1 10.05 -26.12 50.97
CA MET A 1 8.73 -25.70 50.45
C MET A 1 8.79 -25.75 48.94
N ALA A 2 8.07 -26.71 48.37
CA ALA A 2 8.11 -27.12 46.97
C ALA A 2 6.98 -26.47 46.18
N ASP A 3 6.95 -25.13 46.13
CA ASP A 3 5.80 -24.36 45.60
C ASP A 3 5.98 -23.80 44.17
N PHE A 4 7.03 -24.22 43.47
CA PHE A 4 7.28 -23.80 42.07
C PHE A 4 7.58 -24.96 41.12
N TYR A 5 7.09 -26.17 41.41
CA TYR A 5 7.17 -27.28 40.47
C TYR A 5 5.91 -27.34 39.60
N GLN A 6 5.85 -26.49 38.58
CA GLN A 6 4.78 -26.54 37.58
C GLN A 6 5.25 -27.39 36.39
N THR A 7 5.00 -28.70 36.48
CA THR A 7 5.13 -29.63 35.36
C THR A 7 3.96 -29.40 34.41
N GLY A 8 4.14 -28.51 33.44
CA GLY A 8 3.18 -28.27 32.38
C GLY A 8 3.86 -27.50 31.25
N VAL A 9 3.89 -28.08 30.06
CA VAL A 9 4.37 -27.40 28.85
C VAL A 9 3.56 -26.12 28.72
N ILE A 10 4.19 -24.95 28.83
CA ILE A 10 3.55 -23.67 28.51
C ILE A 10 3.36 -23.67 26.99
N THR A 11 2.22 -24.20 26.51
CA THR A 11 1.99 -24.41 25.08
C THR A 11 1.79 -23.10 24.32
N THR A 12 1.45 -22.00 25.02
CA THR A 12 1.19 -20.72 24.39
C THR A 12 1.43 -19.56 25.37
N PHE A 13 2.46 -18.74 25.13
CA PHE A 13 2.55 -17.43 25.77
C PHE A 13 1.56 -16.49 25.08
N HIS A 14 0.43 -16.19 25.73
CA HIS A 14 -0.43 -15.10 25.30
C HIS A 14 0.36 -13.79 25.29
N ARG A 15 0.06 -12.90 24.34
CA ARG A 15 0.74 -11.61 24.18
C ARG A 15 0.54 -10.77 25.46
N LEU A 16 1.51 -10.82 26.39
CA LEU A 16 1.38 -10.30 27.77
C LEU A 16 1.36 -8.75 27.86
N LYS A 17 1.59 -8.05 26.74
CA LYS A 17 1.48 -6.61 26.60
C LYS A 17 0.90 -6.25 25.25
N THR A 18 0.17 -5.14 25.20
CA THR A 18 -0.10 -4.43 23.94
C THR A 18 1.22 -3.89 23.40
N VAL A 19 1.47 -4.11 22.11
CA VAL A 19 2.62 -3.50 21.45
C VAL A 19 2.24 -2.05 21.18
N GLY A 20 3.01 -1.11 21.73
CA GLY A 20 2.81 0.32 21.48
C GLY A 20 3.18 0.67 20.04
N LEU A 21 2.56 1.73 19.51
CA LEU A 21 2.76 2.20 18.14
C LEU A 21 4.25 2.42 17.83
N ASP A 22 4.97 3.15 18.69
CA ASP A 22 6.39 3.48 18.49
C ASP A 22 7.25 2.23 18.29
N ARG A 23 6.97 1.17 19.06
CA ARG A 23 7.69 -0.10 18.94
C ARG A 23 7.34 -0.80 17.62
N MET A 24 6.07 -0.78 17.21
CA MET A 24 5.66 -1.35 15.93
C MET A 24 6.32 -0.63 14.75
N GLU A 25 6.38 0.71 14.80
CA GLU A 25 7.02 1.50 13.75
C GLU A 25 8.53 1.26 13.68
N GLN A 26 9.20 1.15 14.83
CA GLN A 26 10.61 0.76 14.88
C GLN A 26 10.87 -0.63 14.28
N GLU A 27 10.03 -1.62 14.62
CA GLU A 27 10.12 -2.97 14.05
C GLU A 27 9.89 -2.95 12.53
N LEU A 28 8.94 -2.15 12.03
CA LEU A 28 8.71 -1.98 10.59
C LEU A 28 9.88 -1.30 9.88
N VAL A 29 10.51 -0.29 10.49
CA VAL A 29 11.70 0.34 9.94
C VAL A 29 12.83 -0.68 9.78
N GLU A 30 13.12 -1.47 10.82
CA GLU A 30 14.16 -2.51 10.77
C GLU A 30 13.83 -3.59 9.73
N PHE A 31 12.56 -4.00 9.65
CA PHE A 31 12.10 -4.98 8.67
C PHE A 31 12.22 -4.47 7.24
N SER A 32 11.87 -3.20 6.99
CA SER A 32 11.89 -2.57 5.67
C SER A 32 13.28 -2.58 5.00
N ARG A 33 14.35 -2.64 5.81
CA ARG A 33 15.75 -2.76 5.34
C ARG A 33 16.02 -4.07 4.59
N HIS A 34 15.38 -5.16 5.01
CA HIS A 34 15.57 -6.50 4.45
C HIS A 34 14.42 -6.89 3.50
N ARG A 35 13.21 -6.41 3.80
CA ARG A 35 11.99 -6.70 3.06
C ARG A 35 11.28 -5.40 2.75
N ARG A 36 11.49 -4.90 1.53
CA ARG A 36 10.91 -3.63 1.09
C ARG A 36 9.38 -3.67 1.19
N ILE A 37 8.81 -2.66 1.83
CA ILE A 37 7.37 -2.50 2.00
C ILE A 37 6.87 -1.54 0.93
N ALA A 38 5.84 -1.96 0.19
CA ALA A 38 5.17 -1.10 -0.78
C ALA A 38 3.71 -0.90 -0.36
N LEU A 39 3.23 0.34 -0.48
CA LEU A 39 1.82 0.66 -0.32
C LEU A 39 1.16 0.68 -1.71
N VAL A 40 0.07 -0.06 -1.88
CA VAL A 40 -0.81 0.09 -3.05
C VAL A 40 -1.95 1.03 -2.66
N LEU A 41 -2.12 2.11 -3.41
CA LEU A 41 -3.13 3.14 -3.16
C LEU A 41 -4.08 3.25 -4.37
N PRO A 42 -5.23 2.54 -4.35
CA PRO A 42 -6.27 2.70 -5.36
C PRO A 42 -7.03 3.99 -5.17
N ILE A 43 -7.17 4.77 -6.25
CA ILE A 43 -7.95 6.01 -6.26
C ILE A 43 -8.63 6.20 -7.62
N THR A 44 -9.64 7.05 -7.63
CA THR A 44 -10.29 7.58 -8.83
C THR A 44 -9.97 9.07 -9.00
N PRO A 45 -10.06 9.63 -10.22
CA PRO A 45 -9.84 11.07 -10.42
C PRO A 45 -10.78 11.95 -9.60
N ALA A 46 -12.00 11.49 -9.33
CA ALA A 46 -12.99 12.23 -8.54
C ALA A 46 -12.55 12.42 -7.07
N GLU A 47 -11.65 11.57 -6.58
CA GLU A 47 -11.11 11.65 -5.22
C GLU A 47 -9.89 12.58 -5.13
N LEU A 48 -9.29 12.95 -6.27
CA LEU A 48 -8.19 13.91 -6.33
C LEU A 48 -8.68 15.26 -5.81
N GLY A 49 -7.96 15.80 -4.83
CA GLY A 49 -8.34 17.07 -4.18
C GLY A 49 -9.36 16.94 -3.05
N SER A 50 -9.89 15.74 -2.78
CA SER A 50 -10.74 15.53 -1.60
C SER A 50 -9.99 15.80 -0.28
N PRO A 51 -10.68 16.23 0.79
CA PRO A 51 -10.04 16.40 2.11
C PRO A 51 -9.41 15.10 2.64
N ALA A 52 -10.00 13.95 2.29
CA ALA A 52 -9.50 12.64 2.69
C ALA A 52 -8.12 12.35 2.10
N ILE A 53 -7.93 12.55 0.78
CA ILE A 53 -6.64 12.29 0.15
C ILE A 53 -5.56 13.25 0.65
N GLN A 54 -5.91 14.49 0.98
CA GLN A 54 -4.99 15.45 1.61
C GLN A 54 -4.52 14.96 2.99
N GLY A 55 -5.43 14.40 3.79
CA GLY A 55 -5.10 13.78 5.07
C GLY A 55 -4.18 12.56 4.91
N ILE A 56 -4.46 11.71 3.92
CA ILE A 56 -3.60 10.56 3.59
C ILE A 56 -2.21 11.04 3.19
N MET A 57 -2.10 12.02 2.29
CA MET A 57 -0.83 12.59 1.84
C MET A 57 0.01 13.14 2.99
N LYS A 58 -0.63 13.82 3.96
CA LYS A 58 0.06 14.32 5.15
C LYS A 58 0.71 13.17 5.94
N ASN A 59 -0.04 12.11 6.23
CA ASN A 59 0.48 10.97 6.97
C ASN A 59 1.56 10.23 6.17
N LEU A 60 1.34 10.00 4.86
CA LEU A 60 2.29 9.28 4.03
C LEU A 60 3.67 9.94 4.02
N ARG A 61 3.76 11.27 4.01
CA ARG A 61 5.05 12.01 4.06
C ARG A 61 5.89 11.68 5.29
N GLU A 62 5.28 11.30 6.39
CA GLU A 62 5.95 11.06 7.68
C GLU A 62 6.37 9.60 7.87
N ILE A 63 5.88 8.67 7.05
CA ILE A 63 6.12 7.23 7.23
C ILE A 63 7.53 6.82 6.72
N PRO A 64 8.43 6.35 7.61
CA PRO A 64 9.83 6.06 7.25
C PRO A 64 10.05 4.65 6.70
N TYR A 65 9.11 3.73 6.91
CA TYR A 65 9.25 2.31 6.55
C TYR A 65 8.66 1.94 5.17
N LEU A 66 8.06 2.90 4.45
CA LEU A 66 7.55 2.68 3.10
C LEU A 66 8.66 2.93 2.06
N ASN A 67 8.98 1.90 1.27
CA ASN A 67 9.98 2.01 0.22
C ASN A 67 9.39 2.52 -1.11
N GLU A 68 8.13 2.21 -1.38
CA GLU A 68 7.45 2.62 -2.62
C GLU A 68 5.94 2.77 -2.40
N ILE A 69 5.35 3.77 -3.06
CA ILE A 69 3.90 3.94 -3.10
C ILE A 69 3.44 3.75 -4.55
N VAL A 70 2.63 2.72 -4.79
CA VAL A 70 2.04 2.42 -6.10
C VAL A 70 0.61 2.92 -6.12
N ILE A 71 0.40 4.06 -6.77
CA ILE A 71 -0.93 4.65 -6.96
C ILE A 71 -1.56 4.01 -8.19
N THR A 72 -2.75 3.45 -8.03
CA THR A 72 -3.52 2.91 -9.15
C THR A 72 -4.70 3.83 -9.43
N LEU A 73 -4.70 4.46 -10.60
CA LEU A 73 -5.74 5.37 -11.06
C LEU A 73 -6.75 4.57 -11.88
N GLY A 74 -7.95 4.37 -11.33
CA GLY A 74 -9.05 3.64 -11.96
C GLY A 74 -10.18 4.56 -12.42
N ARG A 75 -11.12 3.98 -13.18
CA ARG A 75 -12.37 4.62 -13.63
C ARG A 75 -12.14 5.93 -14.39
N THR A 76 -11.14 5.95 -15.26
CA THR A 76 -10.85 7.13 -16.09
C THR A 76 -10.30 6.75 -17.45
N ALA A 77 -10.77 7.44 -18.50
CA ALA A 77 -10.32 7.28 -19.89
C ALA A 77 -9.54 8.51 -20.39
N GLU A 78 -9.51 9.60 -19.62
CA GLU A 78 -8.90 10.87 -20.02
C GLU A 78 -7.47 10.98 -19.52
N LYS A 79 -6.56 11.38 -20.43
CA LYS A 79 -5.13 11.50 -20.15
C LYS A 79 -4.85 12.65 -19.18
N GLU A 80 -5.68 13.67 -19.23
CA GLU A 80 -5.64 14.86 -18.39
C GLU A 80 -5.74 14.49 -16.92
N HIS A 81 -6.64 13.56 -16.56
CA HIS A 81 -6.77 13.06 -15.19
C HIS A 81 -5.52 12.31 -14.70
N PHE A 82 -4.88 11.54 -15.58
CA PHE A 82 -3.60 10.90 -15.26
C PHE A 82 -2.49 11.93 -15.01
N LEU A 83 -2.42 12.98 -15.84
CA LEU A 83 -1.46 14.06 -15.65
C LEU A 83 -1.70 14.84 -14.36
N GLN A 84 -2.97 15.12 -14.03
CA GLN A 84 -3.37 15.75 -12.78
C GLN A 84 -2.96 14.90 -11.57
N ALA A 85 -3.22 13.59 -11.60
CA ALA A 85 -2.77 12.68 -10.54
C ALA A 85 -1.24 12.72 -10.38
N ARG A 86 -0.51 12.68 -11.50
CA ARG A 86 0.95 12.76 -11.49
C ARG A 86 1.48 14.03 -10.85
N GLU A 87 0.88 15.16 -11.17
CA GLU A 87 1.23 16.44 -10.55
C GLU A 87 0.91 16.44 -9.06
N PHE A 88 -0.27 15.95 -8.67
CA PHE A 88 -0.73 15.90 -7.29
C PHE A 88 0.20 15.08 -6.38
N PHE A 89 0.57 13.86 -6.81
CA PHE A 89 1.41 12.96 -6.02
C PHE A 89 2.91 13.29 -6.11
N SER A 90 3.34 14.18 -7.01
CA SER A 90 4.73 14.63 -7.12
C SER A 90 5.28 15.23 -5.81
N SER A 91 4.38 15.73 -4.95
CA SER A 91 4.71 16.29 -3.64
C SER A 91 5.08 15.24 -2.57
N LEU A 92 5.02 13.94 -2.88
CA LEU A 92 5.50 12.89 -1.99
C LEU A 92 7.03 12.78 -2.04
N PRO A 93 7.73 12.81 -0.89
CA PRO A 93 9.18 12.66 -0.85
C PRO A 93 9.62 11.22 -1.14
N GLN A 94 8.74 10.23 -0.90
CA GLN A 94 9.03 8.83 -1.20
C GLN A 94 8.94 8.54 -2.70
N ARG A 95 9.63 7.47 -3.11
CA ARG A 95 9.44 6.88 -4.44
C ARG A 95 7.98 6.51 -4.62
N HIS A 96 7.38 7.02 -5.67
CA HIS A 96 6.02 6.64 -6.05
C HIS A 96 5.93 6.34 -7.55
N ARG A 97 4.97 5.50 -7.90
CA ARG A 97 4.61 5.17 -9.29
C ARG A 97 3.12 5.30 -9.43
N ILE A 98 2.68 5.78 -10.59
CA ILE A 98 1.28 5.87 -10.93
C ILE A 98 0.99 4.93 -12.09
N ILE A 99 0.04 4.03 -11.88
CA ILE A 99 -0.46 3.10 -12.88
C ILE A 99 -1.84 3.57 -13.29
N TRP A 100 -2.03 3.82 -14.58
CA TRP A 100 -3.35 4.08 -15.13
C TRP A 100 -4.04 2.74 -15.43
N ALA A 101 -4.82 2.25 -14.48
CA ALA A 101 -5.44 0.92 -14.53
C ALA A 101 -6.45 0.81 -15.68
N SER A 102 -7.27 1.84 -15.87
CA SER A 102 -8.25 1.92 -16.96
C SER A 102 -7.69 2.54 -18.25
N GLY A 103 -6.36 2.67 -18.35
CA GLY A 103 -5.70 3.37 -19.46
C GLY A 103 -5.56 2.50 -20.71
N PRO A 104 -5.34 3.13 -21.89
CA PRO A 104 -5.25 2.41 -23.17
C PRO A 104 -4.11 1.39 -23.21
N PHE A 105 -3.00 1.67 -22.51
CA PHE A 105 -1.87 0.73 -22.43
C PHE A 105 -2.25 -0.57 -21.73
N LEU A 106 -2.94 -0.51 -20.58
CA LEU A 106 -3.31 -1.70 -19.82
C LEU A 106 -4.46 -2.44 -20.52
N ALA A 107 -5.43 -1.70 -21.08
CA ALA A 107 -6.52 -2.26 -21.88
C ALA A 107 -6.00 -3.10 -23.06
N ALA A 108 -4.99 -2.60 -23.79
CA ALA A 108 -4.37 -3.36 -24.88
C ALA A 108 -3.69 -4.65 -24.40
N ARG A 109 -3.13 -4.66 -23.18
CA ARG A 109 -2.53 -5.87 -22.60
C ARG A 109 -3.59 -6.87 -22.16
N TYR A 110 -4.70 -6.41 -21.59
CA TYR A 110 -5.83 -7.28 -21.28
C TYR A 110 -6.46 -7.88 -22.55
N GLN A 111 -6.56 -7.09 -23.62
CA GLN A 111 -7.02 -7.59 -24.91
C GLN A 111 -6.07 -8.67 -25.46
N LEU A 112 -4.75 -8.43 -25.42
CA LEU A 112 -3.76 -9.44 -25.84
C LEU A 112 -3.89 -10.74 -25.04
N LEU A 113 -4.11 -10.65 -23.73
CA LEU A 113 -4.33 -11.84 -22.89
C LEU A 113 -5.61 -12.58 -23.28
N ALA A 114 -6.70 -11.84 -23.50
CA ALA A 114 -7.98 -12.41 -23.93
C ALA A 114 -7.88 -13.07 -25.32
N GLU A 115 -7.13 -12.49 -26.26
CA GLU A 115 -6.84 -13.08 -27.58
C GLU A 115 -6.03 -14.39 -27.50
N ASN A 116 -5.36 -14.64 -26.37
CA ASN A 116 -4.61 -15.87 -26.10
C ASN A 116 -5.34 -16.79 -25.10
N ASP A 117 -6.67 -16.64 -24.95
CA ASP A 117 -7.52 -17.44 -24.05
C ASP A 117 -7.13 -17.37 -22.56
N LEU A 118 -6.44 -16.29 -22.14
CA LEU A 118 -6.08 -16.04 -20.76
C LEU A 118 -7.04 -15.04 -20.12
N GLN A 119 -8.03 -15.54 -19.37
CA GLN A 119 -8.97 -14.69 -18.64
C GLN A 119 -8.33 -14.05 -17.40
N VAL A 120 -8.50 -12.74 -17.25
CA VAL A 120 -7.91 -11.93 -16.16
C VAL A 120 -8.88 -11.62 -15.01
N GLY A 121 -10.12 -12.14 -15.06
CA GLY A 121 -11.19 -11.80 -14.11
C GLY A 121 -11.92 -10.49 -14.47
N GLY A 122 -13.00 -10.18 -13.74
CA GLY A 122 -13.73 -8.92 -13.84
C GLY A 122 -13.34 -7.94 -12.73
N ASP A 123 -13.55 -6.64 -12.97
CA ASP A 123 -13.40 -5.55 -11.99
C ASP A 123 -14.50 -5.57 -10.91
#